data_AF-A0A965MC86-F1
#
_entry.id   AF-A0A965MC86-F1
#
_cell.length_a   1.000
_cell.length_b   1.000
_cell.length_c   1.000
_cell.angle_alpha   90.00
_cell.angle_beta   90.00
_cell.angle_gamma   90.00
#
_symmetry.space_group_name_H-M   'P 1'
#
loop_
_entity.id
_entity.type
_entity.pdbx_description
1 polymer ?
#
loop_
_entity_poly.entity_id
_entity_poly.type
_entity_poly.pdbx_seq_one_letter_code
_entity_poly.pdbx_strand_id
1 'polypeptide(L)'
;MEIYFLAVLFIVMILALGSGFPVAFALPGAAILSIGLAAFTGWLFFADTEIFFAQDGPIEWLTAGVTNFRGIYWEVERDTLIAIPLFIFMGIMLQRSKIAEDLLVTMAQLFGRVPGGLGISVVVVGALLAAT
;
A
#
# COMPACT_ATOMS: atom_id res chain seq x y z
N MET A 1 -20.41 11.53 7.08
CA MET A 1 -19.76 10.79 8.18
C MET A 1 -18.75 9.75 7.67
N GLU A 2 -18.64 9.55 6.35
CA GLU A 2 -17.69 8.63 5.69
C GLU A 2 -16.21 8.86 6.06
N ILE A 3 -15.80 10.12 6.25
CA ILE A 3 -14.39 10.48 6.55
C ILE A 3 -13.88 9.76 7.81
N TYR A 4 -14.75 9.49 8.78
CA TYR A 4 -14.38 8.75 9.98
C TYR A 4 -13.92 7.32 9.64
N PHE A 5 -14.68 6.58 8.82
CA PHE A 5 -14.33 5.21 8.43
C PHE A 5 -13.15 5.17 7.46
N LEU A 6 -12.97 6.20 6.64
CA LEU A 6 -11.74 6.36 5.84
C LEU A 6 -10.51 6.57 6.71
N ALA A 7 -10.62 7.37 7.78
CA ALA A 7 -9.53 7.52 8.74
C ALA A 7 -9.22 6.21 9.48
N VAL A 8 -10.26 5.46 9.88
CA VAL A 8 -10.10 4.12 10.48
C VAL A 8 -9.40 3.16 9.52
N LEU A 9 -9.81 3.12 8.25
CA LEU A 9 -9.13 2.34 7.21
C LEU A 9 -7.64 2.67 7.15
N PHE A 10 -7.30 3.95 7.08
CA PHE A 10 -5.90 4.39 6.96
C PHE A 10 -5.07 4.01 8.19
N ILE A 11 -5.62 4.17 9.39
CA ILE A 11 -4.95 3.81 10.64
C ILE A 11 -4.75 2.29 10.72
N VAL A 12 -5.78 1.50 10.44
CA VAL A 12 -5.69 0.02 10.46
C VAL A 12 -4.67 -0.46 9.42
N MET A 13 -4.64 0.16 8.24
CA MET A 13 -3.66 -0.15 7.20
C MET A 13 -2.22 0.17 7.65
N ILE A 14 -1.98 1.35 8.23
CA ILE A 14 -0.66 1.73 8.75
C ILE A 14 -0.20 0.75 9.84
N LEU A 15 -1.10 0.39 10.77
CA LEU A 15 -0.77 -0.54 11.85
C LEU A 15 -0.49 -1.95 11.31
N ALA A 16 -1.29 -2.43 10.35
CA ALA A 16 -1.11 -3.73 9.73
C ALA A 16 0.23 -3.80 8.97
N LEU A 17 0.56 -2.77 8.18
CA LEU A 17 1.84 -2.70 7.47
C LEU A 17 3.03 -2.53 8.45
N GLY A 18 2.88 -1.69 9.47
CA GLY A 18 3.89 -1.45 10.49
C GLY A 18 4.19 -2.68 11.37
N SER A 19 3.22 -3.58 11.53
CA SER A 19 3.40 -4.85 12.25
C SER A 19 4.23 -5.89 11.49
N GLY A 20 4.55 -5.64 10.21
CA GLY A 20 5.29 -6.57 9.36
C GLY A 20 4.42 -7.69 8.76
N PHE A 21 3.09 -7.60 8.87
CA PHE A 21 2.18 -8.53 8.19
C PHE A 21 2.34 -8.45 6.67
N PRO A 22 2.25 -9.57 5.93
CA PRO A 22 2.38 -9.54 4.48
C PRO A 22 1.35 -8.62 3.83
N VAL A 23 1.82 -7.72 2.95
CA VAL A 23 1.02 -6.65 2.32
C VAL A 23 -0.22 -7.19 1.61
N ALA A 24 -0.11 -8.38 1.01
CA ALA A 24 -1.21 -9.06 0.32
C ALA A 24 -2.43 -9.32 1.22
N PHE A 25 -2.23 -9.50 2.53
CA PHE A 25 -3.31 -9.66 3.50
C PHE A 25 -3.65 -8.36 4.24
N ALA A 26 -2.65 -7.51 4.47
CA ALA A 26 -2.83 -6.26 5.20
C ALA A 26 -3.78 -5.28 4.49
N LEU A 27 -3.63 -5.07 3.18
CA LEU A 27 -4.46 -4.11 2.44
C LEU A 27 -5.93 -4.56 2.31
N PRO A 28 -6.23 -5.79 1.82
CA PRO A 28 -7.63 -6.23 1.71
C PRO A 28 -8.26 -6.45 3.09
N GLY A 29 -7.49 -6.93 4.08
CA GLY A 29 -7.95 -7.11 5.45
C GLY A 29 -8.36 -5.79 6.10
N ALA A 30 -7.55 -4.73 5.96
CA ALA A 30 -7.89 -3.41 6.47
C ALA A 30 -9.17 -2.85 5.81
N ALA A 31 -9.33 -3.05 4.49
CA ALA A 31 -10.54 -2.67 3.77
C ALA A 31 -11.79 -3.38 4.31
N ILE A 32 -11.76 -4.72 4.39
CA ILE A 32 -12.89 -5.53 4.88
C ILE A 32 -13.26 -5.16 6.31
N LEU A 33 -12.27 -4.96 7.19
CA LEU A 33 -12.51 -4.56 8.58
C LEU A 33 -13.17 -3.19 8.66
N SER A 34 -12.69 -2.20 7.90
CA SER A 34 -13.26 -0.85 7.91
C SER A 34 -14.69 -0.83 7.36
N ILE A 35 -14.97 -1.56 6.28
CA ILE A 35 -16.31 -1.68 5.67
C ILE A 35 -17.26 -2.41 6.63
N GLY A 36 -16.81 -3.49 7.26
CA GLY A 36 -17.60 -4.23 8.26
C GLY A 36 -17.94 -3.38 9.48
N LEU A 37 -16.98 -2.58 9.98
CA LEU A 37 -17.22 -1.64 11.07
C LEU A 37 -18.19 -0.53 10.67
N ALA A 38 -18.09 0.02 9.46
CA ALA A 38 -19.01 1.02 8.93
C ALA A 38 -20.45 0.49 8.85
N ALA A 39 -20.63 -0.71 8.28
CA ALA A 39 -21.94 -1.35 8.18
C ALA A 39 -22.52 -1.69 9.56
N PHE A 40 -21.72 -2.24 10.47
CA PHE A 40 -22.16 -2.65 11.80
C PHE A 40 -22.58 -1.45 12.66
N THR A 41 -21.80 -0.37 12.63
CA THR A 41 -22.14 0.86 13.37
C THR A 41 -23.35 1.58 12.76
N GLY A 42 -23.51 1.57 11.43
CA GLY A 42 -24.71 2.08 10.76
C GLY A 42 -25.96 1.36 11.23
N TRP A 43 -25.91 0.04 11.22
CA TRP A 43 -26.99 -0.80 11.71
C TRP A 43 -27.32 -0.57 13.20
N LEU A 44 -26.31 -0.50 14.06
CA LEU A 44 -26.51 -0.39 15.51
C LEU A 44 -27.10 0.97 15.95
N PHE A 45 -26.62 2.07 15.36
CA PHE A 45 -26.96 3.42 15.83
C PHE A 45 -28.06 4.10 15.02
N PHE A 46 -28.22 3.72 13.74
CA PHE A 46 -29.10 4.41 12.82
C PHE A 46 -30.10 3.47 12.11
N ALA A 47 -30.06 2.16 12.42
CA ALA A 47 -30.88 1.13 11.79
C ALA A 47 -30.75 1.05 10.24
N ASP A 48 -29.67 1.60 9.70
CA ASP A 48 -29.40 1.67 8.27
C ASP A 48 -27.89 1.50 8.03
N THR A 49 -27.55 0.49 7.24
CA THR A 49 -26.18 0.06 6.94
C THR A 49 -25.47 0.94 5.92
N GLU A 50 -26.20 1.78 5.19
CA GLU A 50 -25.69 2.54 4.03
C GLU A 50 -25.27 3.97 4.39
N ILE A 51 -25.63 4.47 5.57
CA ILE A 51 -25.41 5.86 6.02
C ILE A 51 -23.94 6.32 5.97
N PHE A 52 -23.00 5.38 6.09
CA PHE A 52 -21.57 5.67 6.09
C PHE A 52 -20.88 5.44 4.75
N PHE A 53 -21.64 5.12 3.71
CA PHE A 53 -21.17 4.88 2.35
C PHE A 53 -21.61 6.03 1.43
N ALA A 54 -20.68 6.52 0.61
CA ALA A 54 -20.94 7.64 -0.30
C ALA A 54 -21.82 7.24 -1.50
N GLN A 55 -21.66 6.00 -1.95
CA GLN A 55 -22.32 5.44 -3.12
C GLN A 55 -22.41 3.93 -2.97
N ASP A 56 -23.59 3.36 -3.22
CA ASP A 56 -23.88 1.93 -3.06
C ASP A 56 -23.69 1.40 -1.61
N GLY A 57 -24.17 0.19 -1.35
CA GLY A 57 -24.15 -0.43 -0.02
C GLY A 57 -22.85 -1.17 0.32
N PRO A 58 -22.74 -1.70 1.56
CA PRO A 58 -21.53 -2.41 2.02
C PRO A 58 -21.17 -3.64 1.18
N ILE A 59 -22.17 -4.36 0.66
CA ILE A 59 -21.98 -5.59 -0.11
C ILE A 59 -21.40 -5.27 -1.48
N GLU A 60 -21.84 -4.18 -2.10
CA GLU A 60 -21.38 -3.68 -3.37
C GLU A 60 -19.91 -3.25 -3.28
N TRP A 61 -19.51 -2.56 -2.21
CA TRP A 61 -18.11 -2.21 -1.95
C TRP A 61 -17.21 -3.44 -1.76
N LEU A 62 -17.67 -4.47 -1.03
CA LEU A 62 -16.94 -5.73 -0.88
C LEU A 62 -16.82 -6.47 -2.22
N THR A 63 -17.92 -6.51 -2.97
CA THR A 63 -17.97 -7.18 -4.27
C THR A 63 -17.10 -6.47 -5.29
N ALA A 64 -17.08 -5.13 -5.30
CA ALA A 64 -16.19 -4.33 -6.13
C ALA A 64 -14.71 -4.64 -5.85
N GLY A 65 -14.34 -4.83 -4.58
CA GLY A 65 -13.00 -5.31 -4.22
C GLY A 65 -12.69 -6.66 -4.87
N VAL A 66 -13.58 -7.64 -4.72
CA VAL A 66 -13.41 -9.00 -5.25
C VAL A 66 -13.40 -9.02 -6.78
N THR A 67 -14.25 -8.27 -7.46
CA THR A 67 -14.31 -8.24 -8.93
C THR A 67 -13.07 -7.57 -9.52
N ASN A 68 -12.54 -6.52 -8.89
CA ASN A 68 -11.26 -5.93 -9.27
C ASN A 68 -10.11 -6.94 -9.09
N PHE A 69 -10.03 -7.64 -7.96
CA PHE A 69 -9.02 -8.69 -7.76
C PHE A 69 -9.14 -9.82 -8.79
N ARG A 70 -10.35 -10.30 -9.07
CA ARG A 70 -10.58 -11.34 -10.08
C ARG A 70 -10.25 -10.88 -11.49
N GLY A 71 -10.54 -9.62 -11.83
CA GLY A 71 -10.19 -9.02 -13.12
C GLY A 71 -8.68 -8.96 -13.34
N ILE A 72 -7.88 -8.75 -12.28
CA ILE A 72 -6.42 -8.75 -12.36
C ILE A 72 -5.86 -10.14 -12.72
N TYR A 73 -6.46 -11.23 -12.24
CA TYR A 73 -5.94 -12.59 -12.46
C TYR A 73 -6.53 -13.33 -13.66
N TRP A 74 -7.70 -12.92 -14.15
CA TRP A 74 -8.40 -13.60 -15.24
C TRP A 74 -7.96 -13.10 -16.63
N GLU A 75 -7.53 -11.84 -16.76
CA GLU A 75 -6.96 -11.33 -18.00
C GLU A 75 -5.45 -11.57 -18.05
N VAL A 76 -5.04 -12.53 -18.86
CA VAL A 76 -3.62 -12.89 -19.12
C VAL A 76 -2.85 -11.74 -19.78
N GLU A 77 -3.53 -10.80 -20.43
CA GLU A 77 -2.94 -9.66 -21.17
C GLU A 77 -2.78 -8.38 -20.34
N ARG A 78 -2.88 -8.44 -19.00
CA ARG A 78 -2.72 -7.23 -18.17
C ARG A 78 -1.24 -6.88 -17.98
N ASP A 79 -0.88 -5.65 -18.37
CA ASP A 79 0.45 -5.06 -18.16
C ASP A 79 0.92 -5.15 -16.69
N THR A 80 0.00 -5.17 -15.72
CA THR A 80 0.31 -5.33 -14.29
C THR A 80 0.96 -6.67 -13.94
N LEU A 81 0.63 -7.75 -14.65
CA LEU A 81 1.26 -9.05 -14.42
C LEU A 81 2.69 -9.10 -14.97
N ILE A 82 2.96 -8.36 -16.06
CA ILE A 82 4.30 -8.20 -16.67
C ILE A 82 5.16 -7.23 -15.85
N ALA A 83 4.54 -6.24 -15.19
CA ALA A 83 5.23 -5.29 -14.33
C ALA A 83 6.01 -5.95 -13.18
N ILE A 84 5.50 -7.05 -12.59
CA ILE A 84 6.16 -7.74 -11.48
C ILE A 84 7.52 -8.33 -11.91
N PRO A 85 7.62 -9.16 -12.97
CA PRO A 85 8.91 -9.63 -13.50
C PRO A 85 9.85 -8.50 -13.93
N LEU A 86 9.33 -7.46 -14.59
CA LEU A 86 10.15 -6.31 -15.03
C LEU A 86 10.71 -5.52 -13.85
N PHE A 87 9.92 -5.34 -12.79
CA PHE A 87 10.36 -4.69 -11.56
C PHE A 87 11.47 -5.50 -10.87
N ILE A 88 11.31 -6.82 -10.78
CA ILE A 88 12.35 -7.71 -10.27
C ILE A 88 13.61 -7.63 -11.14
N PHE A 89 13.45 -7.63 -12.47
CA PHE A 89 14.57 -7.51 -13.39
C PHE A 89 15.32 -6.19 -13.22
N MET A 90 14.61 -5.07 -13.14
CA MET A 90 15.20 -3.75 -12.87
C MET A 90 15.96 -3.75 -11.54
N GLY A 91 15.37 -4.28 -10.46
CA GLY A 91 16.02 -4.38 -9.16
C GLY A 91 17.32 -5.18 -9.21
N ILE A 92 17.30 -6.34 -9.89
CA ILE A 92 18.50 -7.17 -10.06
C ILE A 92 19.55 -6.46 -10.93
N MET A 93 19.15 -5.79 -12.01
CA MET A 93 20.06 -5.03 -12.88
C MET A 93 20.72 -3.85 -12.14
N LEU A 94 19.97 -3.10 -11.34
CA LEU A 94 20.48 -2.00 -10.51
C LEU A 94 21.47 -2.51 -9.44
N GLN A 95 21.17 -3.66 -8.81
CA GLN A 95 22.09 -4.29 -7.87
C GLN A 95 23.37 -4.81 -8.56
N ARG A 96 23.24 -5.45 -9.72
CA ARG A 96 24.37 -6.03 -10.47
C ARG A 96 25.28 -4.95 -11.06
N SER A 97 24.73 -3.81 -11.46
CA SER A 97 25.49 -2.67 -12.00
C SER A 97 26.17 -1.82 -10.93
N LYS A 98 25.91 -2.08 -9.63
CA LYS A 98 26.39 -1.30 -8.47
C LYS A 98 25.97 0.17 -8.43
N ILE A 99 25.14 0.61 -9.37
CA ILE A 99 24.68 2.01 -9.46
C ILE A 99 23.95 2.43 -8.18
N ALA A 100 23.15 1.54 -7.59
CA ALA A 100 22.44 1.82 -6.35
C ALA A 100 23.40 2.03 -5.15
N GLU A 101 24.49 1.27 -5.07
CA GLU A 101 25.50 1.41 -4.02
C GLU A 101 26.29 2.70 -4.19
N ASP A 102 26.74 2.98 -5.41
CA ASP A 102 27.50 4.20 -5.73
C ASP A 102 26.68 5.47 -5.47
N LEU A 103 25.38 5.45 -5.80
CA LEU A 103 24.46 6.55 -5.48
C LEU A 103 24.30 6.74 -3.97
N LEU A 104 24.15 5.67 -3.19
CA LEU A 104 24.02 5.74 -1.74
C LEU A 104 25.28 6.32 -1.09
N VAL A 105 26.46 5.87 -1.50
CA VAL A 105 27.74 6.38 -0.97
C VAL A 105 27.94 7.84 -1.34
N THR A 106 27.64 8.23 -2.58
CA THR A 106 27.75 9.63 -3.03
C THR A 106 26.79 10.54 -2.27
N MET A 107 25.56 10.08 -2.01
CA MET A 107 24.60 10.81 -1.19
C MET A 107 25.05 10.91 0.27
N ALA A 108 25.65 9.87 0.84
CA ALA A 108 26.20 9.92 2.19
C ALA A 108 27.35 10.93 2.29
N GLN A 109 28.19 11.02 1.25
CA GLN A 109 29.27 12.02 1.16
C GLN A 109 28.73 13.46 1.07
N LEU A 110 27.58 13.67 0.44
CA LEU A 110 26.93 14.99 0.38
C LEU A 110 26.58 15.53 1.77
N PHE A 111 26.22 14.66 2.71
CA PHE A 111 25.94 15.03 4.11
C PHE A 111 27.22 15.23 4.96
N GLY A 112 28.41 14.98 4.40
CA GLY A 112 29.69 15.34 5.00
C GLY A 112 29.92 14.81 6.42
N ARG A 113 30.03 15.73 7.39
CA ARG A 113 30.34 15.42 8.81
C ARG A 113 29.09 15.20 9.68
N VAL A 114 27.89 15.18 9.09
CA VAL A 114 26.65 14.99 9.85
C VAL A 114 26.64 13.58 10.46
N PRO A 115 26.57 13.43 11.80
CA PRO A 115 26.49 12.12 12.42
C PRO A 115 25.19 11.44 11.97
N GLY A 116 25.31 10.24 11.40
CA GLY A 116 24.18 9.51 10.81
C GLY A 116 23.86 9.85 9.36
N GLY A 117 24.72 10.62 8.65
CA GLY A 117 24.54 10.96 7.23
C GLY A 117 24.26 9.74 6.33
N LEU A 118 24.91 8.61 6.60
CA LEU A 118 24.67 7.36 5.87
C LEU A 118 23.26 6.79 6.10
N GLY A 119 22.71 6.89 7.30
CA GLY A 119 21.34 6.46 7.60
C GLY A 119 20.29 7.36 6.94
N ILE A 120 20.53 8.67 6.94
CA ILE A 120 19.66 9.66 6.27
C ILE A 120 19.65 9.38 4.76
N SER A 121 20.81 9.14 4.15
CA SER A 121 20.90 8.78 2.74
C SER A 121 20.17 7.50 2.40
N VAL A 122 20.23 6.46 3.25
CA VAL A 122 19.49 5.21 3.03
C VAL A 122 17.98 5.44 3.03
N VAL A 123 17.45 6.25 3.96
CA VAL A 123 16.01 6.54 4.00
C VAL A 123 15.57 7.34 2.78
N VAL A 124 16.32 8.39 2.42
CA VAL A 124 15.96 9.29 1.30
C VAL A 124 16.10 8.59 -0.05
N VAL A 125 17.27 7.99 -0.31
CA VAL A 125 17.54 7.30 -1.58
C VAL A 125 16.71 6.03 -1.69
N GLY A 126 16.55 5.29 -0.59
CA GLY A 126 15.68 4.11 -0.54
C GLY A 126 14.22 4.46 -0.88
N ALA A 127 13.70 5.58 -0.35
CA ALA A 127 12.36 6.05 -0.69
C ALA A 127 12.24 6.46 -2.17
N LEU A 128 13.26 7.11 -2.74
CA LEU A 128 13.28 7.50 -4.15
C LEU A 128 13.37 6.29 -5.09
N LEU A 129 14.21 5.30 -4.78
CA LEU A 129 14.37 4.08 -5.57
C LEU A 129 13.17 3.12 -5.47
N ALA A 130 12.47 3.12 -4.33
CA ALA A 130 11.26 2.32 -4.16
C ALA A 130 10.03 2.90 -4.88
N ALA A 131 10.06 4.20 -5.19
CA ALA A 131 8.98 4.91 -5.87
C ALA A 131 9.03 4.83 -7.40
N THR A 132 10.11 4.27 -7.97
CA THR A 132 10.31 4.04 -9.41
C THR A 132 10.12 2.58 -9.77
#